data_AF-A0A958AZU5-F1
#
_entry.id   AF-A0A958AZU5-F1
#
_cell.length_a   1.000
_cell.length_b   1.000
_cell.length_c   1.000
_cell.angle_alpha   90.00
_cell.angle_beta   90.00
_cell.angle_gamma   90.00
#
_symmetry.space_group_name_H-M   'P 1'
#
loop_
_entity.id
_entity.type
_entity.pdbx_description
1 polymer ?
#
loop_
_entity_poly.entity_id
_entity_poly.type
_entity_poly.pdbx_seq_one_letter_code
_entity_poly.pdbx_strand_id
1 'polypeptide(L)' 'MGELLMTEPDELLFDPIDWQQMQIMAKLTPGERMMAMAQASAFGHALLRGALQTRFPDKSLHEINLMMLRYIERQKEREY' A
#
# COMPACT_ATOMS: atom_id res chain seq x y z
N MET A 1 27.71 20.47 20.23
CA MET A 1 28.83 19.84 19.51
C MET A 1 28.61 18.34 19.66
N GLY A 2 27.86 17.66 18.79
CA GLY A 2 28.10 17.50 17.35
C GLY A 2 29.09 16.34 17.23
N GLU A 3 28.69 15.13 16.85
CA GLU A 3 28.22 14.77 15.50
C GLU A 3 27.07 13.75 15.52
N LEU A 4 25.99 14.11 14.83
CA LEU A 4 25.00 13.16 14.33
C LEU A 4 25.68 12.47 13.13
N LEU A 5 26.19 11.26 13.31
CA LEU A 5 26.65 10.42 12.20
C LEU A 5 25.42 10.12 11.33
N MET A 6 25.27 10.91 10.27
CA MET A 6 24.47 10.57 9.11
C MET A 6 25.04 9.28 8.55
N THR A 7 24.49 8.13 8.93
CA THR A 7 24.68 6.89 8.20
C THR A 7 24.20 7.15 6.77
N GLU A 8 25.12 6.98 5.82
CA GLU A 8 24.87 6.94 4.38
C GLU A 8 23.50 6.28 4.10
N PRO A 9 22.68 6.80 3.17
CA PRO A 9 21.43 6.13 2.83
C PRO A 9 21.81 4.72 2.37
N ASP A 10 21.26 3.69 3.02
CA ASP A 10 21.37 2.32 2.54
C ASP A 10 21.16 2.34 1.03
N GLU A 11 22.18 1.99 0.24
CA GLU A 11 22.07 1.94 -1.21
C GLU A 11 20.81 1.12 -1.51
N LEU A 12 19.84 1.73 -2.19
CA LEU A 12 18.60 1.08 -2.62
C LEU A 12 18.96 -0.02 -3.63
N LEU A 13 19.46 -1.14 -3.11
CA LEU A 13 19.85 -2.28 -3.89
C LEU A 13 18.55 -3.02 -4.20
N PHE A 14 18.05 -2.79 -5.41
CA PHE A 14 16.86 -3.50 -5.90
C PHE A 14 17.09 -5.00 -5.79
N ASP A 15 16.18 -5.68 -5.10
CA ASP A 15 16.19 -7.12 -5.05
C ASP A 15 15.98 -7.65 -6.48
N PRO A 16 16.51 -8.85 -6.82
CA PRO A 16 16.33 -9.42 -8.16
C PRO A 16 14.87 -9.49 -8.64
N ILE A 17 13.91 -9.54 -7.69
CA ILE A 17 12.47 -9.54 -7.97
C ILE A 17 11.96 -8.18 -8.47
N ASP A 18 12.56 -7.08 -8.00
CA ASP A 18 12.17 -5.72 -8.38
C ASP A 18 12.44 -5.47 -9.86
N TRP A 19 13.56 -5.99 -10.39
CA TRP A 19 13.88 -5.88 -11.81
C TRP A 19 12.84 -6.56 -12.70
N GLN A 20 12.36 -7.74 -12.29
CA GLN A 20 11.33 -8.46 -13.03
C GLN A 20 10.02 -7.68 -13.01
N GLN A 21 9.66 -7.12 -11.85
CA GLN A 21 8.46 -6.31 -11.71
C GLN A 21 8.53 -5.02 -12.52
N MET A 22 9.68 -4.34 -12.53
CA MET A 22 9.91 -3.16 -13.38
C MET A 22 9.78 -3.51 -14.87
N GLN A 23 10.34 -4.62 -15.32
CA GLN A 23 10.22 -5.06 -16.72
C GLN A 23 8.76 -5.37 -17.11
N ILE A 24 7.99 -5.98 -16.21
CA ILE A 24 6.56 -6.24 -16.44
C ILE A 24 5.80 -4.91 -16.55
N MET A 25 6.02 -3.97 -15.62
CA MET A 25 5.36 -2.66 -15.63
C MET A 25 5.76 -1.78 -16.83
N ALA A 26 7.00 -1.91 -17.31
CA ALA A 26 7.50 -1.18 -18.48
C ALA A 26 6.81 -1.60 -19.79
N LYS A 27 6.33 -2.85 -19.87
CA LYS A 27 5.60 -3.37 -21.04
C LYS A 27 4.15 -2.90 -21.11
N LEU A 28 3.60 -2.40 -20.00
CA LEU A 28 2.23 -1.90 -19.94
C LEU A 28 2.15 -0.49 -20.57
N THR A 29 1.05 -0.20 -21.24
CA THR A 29 0.67 1.18 -21.59
C THR A 29 0.34 1.97 -20.32
N PRO A 30 0.33 3.33 -20.36
CA PRO A 30 -0.12 4.13 -19.23
C PRO A 30 -1.52 3.74 -18.72
N GLY A 31 -2.45 3.43 -19.63
CA GLY A 31 -3.81 3.00 -19.27
C GLY A 31 -3.83 1.65 -18.55
N GLU A 32 -3.04 0.68 -19.02
CA GLU A 32 -2.92 -0.63 -18.37
C GLU A 32 -2.27 -0.53 -17.00
N ARG A 33 -1.27 0.35 -16.82
CA ARG A 33 -0.69 0.63 -15.49
C ARG A 33 -1.74 1.19 -14.53
N MET A 34 -2.52 2.18 -14.97
CA MET A 34 -3.60 2.74 -14.15
C MET A 34 -4.62 1.67 -13.76
N MET A 35 -5.01 0.82 -14.71
CA MET A 35 -5.95 -0.27 -14.45
C MET A 35 -5.37 -1.30 -13.46
N ALA A 36 -4.11 -1.70 -13.62
CA ALA A 36 -3.45 -2.61 -12.69
C ALA A 36 -3.39 -2.04 -11.27
N MET A 37 -3.06 -0.76 -11.12
CA MET A 37 -3.06 -0.09 -9.81
C MET A 37 -4.47 0.02 -9.22
N ALA A 38 -5.49 0.30 -10.03
CA ALA A 38 -6.88 0.34 -9.59
C ALA A 38 -7.35 -1.04 -9.09
N GLN A 39 -7.00 -2.11 -9.81
CA GLN A 39 -7.30 -3.49 -9.41
C GLN A 39 -6.58 -3.89 -8.12
N ALA A 40 -5.29 -3.54 -7.99
CA ALA A 40 -4.53 -3.79 -6.77
C ALA A 40 -5.14 -3.05 -5.56
N SER A 41 -5.54 -1.78 -5.75
CA SER A 41 -6.24 -1.01 -4.72
C SER A 41 -7.56 -1.65 -4.32
N ALA A 42 -8.38 -2.08 -5.29
CA ALA A 42 -9.65 -2.76 -5.03
C ALA A 42 -9.45 -4.07 -4.25
N PHE A 43 -8.43 -4.85 -4.61
CA PHE A 43 -8.08 -6.08 -3.91
C PHE A 43 -7.67 -5.81 -2.46
N GLY A 44 -6.78 -4.83 -2.24
CA GLY A 44 -6.37 -4.43 -0.89
C GLY A 44 -7.54 -3.96 -0.02
N HIS A 45 -8.46 -3.17 -0.59
CA HIS A 45 -9.68 -2.77 0.10
C HIS A 45 -10.58 -3.97 0.45
N ALA A 46 -10.74 -4.94 -0.45
CA ALA A 46 -11.53 -6.13 -0.20
C ALA A 46 -10.95 -6.99 0.92
N LEU A 47 -9.62 -7.20 0.92
CA LEU A 47 -8.92 -7.90 2.00
C LEU A 47 -9.10 -7.21 3.35
N LEU A 48 -8.87 -5.89 3.40
CA LEU A 48 -9.02 -5.11 4.63
C LEU A 48 -10.47 -5.17 5.15
N ARG A 49 -11.46 -5.04 4.26
CA ARG A 49 -12.87 -5.17 4.62
C ARG A 49 -13.17 -6.54 5.21
N GLY A 50 -12.73 -7.61 4.55
CA GLY A 50 -12.92 -8.98 5.00
C GLY A 50 -12.31 -9.21 6.38
N ALA A 51 -11.06 -8.77 6.59
CA ALA A 51 -10.38 -8.87 7.87
C ALA A 51 -11.12 -8.13 9.00
N LEU A 52 -11.64 -6.93 8.72
CA LEU A 52 -12.40 -6.17 9.70
C LEU A 52 -13.76 -6.81 10.00
N GLN A 53 -14.46 -7.35 9.00
CA GLN A 53 -15.73 -8.06 9.20
C GLN A 53 -15.54 -9.32 10.05
N THR A 54 -14.47 -10.08 9.81
CA THR A 54 -14.14 -11.26 10.65
C THR A 54 -13.81 -10.85 12.08
N ARG A 55 -13.08 -9.73 12.26
CA ARG A 55 -12.67 -9.26 13.59
C ARG A 55 -13.82 -8.60 14.38
N PHE A 56 -14.76 -7.97 13.70
CA PHE A 56 -15.86 -7.22 14.31
C PHE A 56 -17.21 -7.65 13.72
N PRO A 57 -17.67 -8.88 13.99
CA PRO A 57 -18.86 -9.46 13.36
C PRO A 57 -20.15 -8.70 13.70
N ASP A 58 -20.22 -8.04 14.85
CA ASP A 58 -21.41 -7.28 15.28
C ASP A 58 -21.53 -5.89 14.64
N LYS A 59 -20.52 -5.47 13.87
CA LYS A 59 -20.51 -4.15 13.24
C LYS A 59 -21.25 -4.13 11.92
N SER A 60 -22.00 -3.06 11.70
CA SER A 60 -22.61 -2.78 10.41
C SER A 60 -21.55 -2.53 9.34
N LEU A 61 -21.91 -2.77 8.07
CA LEU A 61 -21.04 -2.46 6.94
C LEU A 61 -20.61 -0.97 6.90
N HIS A 62 -21.49 -0.07 7.35
CA HIS A 62 -21.18 1.35 7.46
C HIS A 62 -20.03 1.61 8.45
N GLU A 63 -20.11 1.03 9.65
CA GLU A 63 -19.04 1.14 10.64
C GLU A 63 -17.73 0.53 10.15
N ILE A 64 -17.79 -0.63 9.49
CA ILE A 64 -16.61 -1.26 8.88
C ILE A 64 -15.96 -0.33 7.86
N ASN A 65 -16.75 0.30 6.97
CA ASN A 65 -16.22 1.24 5.99
C ASN A 65 -15.57 2.48 6.65
N LEU A 66 -16.16 3.01 7.73
CA LEU A 66 -15.54 4.10 8.49
C LEU A 66 -14.23 3.69 9.16
N MET A 67 -14.13 2.44 9.62
CA MET A 67 -12.89 1.89 10.18
C MET A 67 -11.81 1.76 9.12
N MET A 68 -12.16 1.29 7.91
CA MET A 68 -11.24 1.25 6.77
C MET A 68 -10.73 2.65 6.42
N LEU A 69 -11.62 3.63 6.32
CA LEU A 69 -11.26 5.01 5.99
C LEU A 69 -10.24 5.57 7.00
N ARG A 70 -10.55 5.48 8.30
CA ARG A 70 -9.64 5.91 9.38
C ARG A 70 -8.31 5.17 9.41
N TYR A 71 -8.26 3.94 8.90
CA TYR A 71 -7.01 3.20 8.79
C TYR A 71 -6.16 3.74 7.64
N ILE A 72 -6.76 3.91 6.46
CA ILE A 72 -6.07 4.41 5.26
C ILE A 72 -5.56 5.83 5.47
N GLU A 73 -6.36 6.72 6.05
CA GLU A 73 -5.95 8.09 6.39
C GLU A 73 -4.72 8.10 7.29
N ARG A 74 -4.70 7.26 8.33
CA ARG A 74 -3.55 7.14 9.24
C ARG A 74 -2.29 6.59 8.60
N GLN A 75 -2.39 5.80 7.54
CA GLN A 75 -1.20 5.34 6.81
C GLN A 75 -0.65 6.47 5.92
N LYS A 76 -1.53 7.25 5.28
CA LYS A 76 -1.10 8.43 4.50
C LYS A 76 -0.35 9.45 5.34
N GLU A 77 -0.77 9.66 6.59
CA GLU A 77 -0.09 10.57 7.53
C GLU A 77 1.30 10.07 7.99
N ARG A 78 1.62 8.78 7.82
CA ARG A 78 2.90 8.19 8.22
C ARG A 78 3.93 8.16 7.08
N GLU A 79 3.46 8.27 5.84
CA GLU A 79 4.30 8.29 4.64
C GLU A 79 4.77 9.72 4.28
N TYR A 80 4.34 10.74 5.04
CA TYR A 80 4.74 12.15 4.95
C TYR A 80 5.45 12.60 6.23
#